data_AF-A0A2E9SR15-F1
#
_entry.id   AF-A0A2E9SR15-F1
#
_cell.length_a   1.000
_cell.length_b   1.000
_cell.length_c   1.000
_cell.angle_alpha   90.00
_cell.angle_beta   90.00
_cell.angle_gamma   90.00
#
_symmetry.space_group_name_H-M   'P 1'
#
loop_
_entity.id
_entity.type
_entity.pdbx_description
1 polymer ?
#
loop_
_entity_poly.entity_id
_entity_poly.type
_entity_poly.pdbx_seq_one_letter_code
_entity_poly.pdbx_strand_id
1 'polypeptide(L)'
;QDGRVSLRIAGRSVDVRVSTIPSNYGERVVMRLLDKQAARIDLSQLGMPAKTLTTLTDLLHQPNGIILVTGPTGSGKTTTLYAGLMALNDRKRNILTVEDPVEYDIEGIGQTQVHAKVGMTFARGLRAILRQDPDVVMVGEIRDQETAEIAVQASLTGHLVLSTLHTNTAIGAITRLVDIGVEPYLIASSLKGVLAQRLVRRLCHECREPIQLDATEARLLGDSSLEGKQAYNAAGCDACQHTGYRGRQGVYELLVIDREVGEMVHNRAGEQEIQRHVAGTMNTLMSEGRRLVLEGQTSLDELLRSVREGTDASL
;
A
#
# COMPACT_ATOMS: atom_id res chain seq x y z
N GLN A 1 -22.04 17.63 -7.25
CA GLN A 1 -22.95 16.51 -6.98
C GLN A 1 -22.14 15.23 -7.09
N ASP A 2 -22.47 14.18 -6.34
CA ASP A 2 -21.76 12.89 -6.40
C ASP A 2 -22.76 11.77 -6.68
N GLY A 3 -22.38 10.84 -7.57
CA GLY A 3 -23.25 9.74 -8.00
C GLY A 3 -22.47 8.48 -8.36
N ARG A 4 -23.19 7.35 -8.42
CA ARG A 4 -22.68 6.05 -8.86
C ARG A 4 -23.57 5.51 -9.98
N VAL A 5 -22.96 4.97 -11.03
CA VAL A 5 -23.66 4.33 -12.15
C VAL A 5 -22.94 3.04 -12.52
N SER A 6 -23.66 1.93 -12.64
CA SER A 6 -23.11 0.68 -13.17
C SER A 6 -23.35 0.62 -14.68
N LEU A 7 -22.28 0.40 -15.45
CA LEU A 7 -22.32 0.33 -16.91
C LEU A 7 -21.77 -1.01 -17.39
N ARG A 8 -22.21 -1.46 -18.57
CA ARG A 8 -21.62 -2.60 -19.27
C ARG A 8 -20.96 -2.11 -20.56
N ILE A 9 -19.63 -2.13 -20.61
CA ILE A 9 -18.83 -1.63 -21.74
C ILE A 9 -18.04 -2.80 -22.32
N ALA A 10 -18.22 -3.10 -23.61
CA ALA A 10 -17.53 -4.20 -24.31
C ALA A 10 -17.59 -5.56 -23.55
N GLY A 11 -18.74 -5.86 -22.95
CA GLY A 11 -18.94 -7.10 -22.16
C GLY A 11 -18.38 -7.08 -20.74
N ARG A 12 -17.69 -6.00 -20.33
CA ARG A 12 -17.18 -5.83 -18.96
C ARG A 12 -18.14 -4.97 -18.13
N SER A 13 -18.38 -5.37 -16.89
CA SER A 13 -19.11 -4.55 -15.91
C SER A 13 -18.16 -3.54 -15.28
N VAL A 14 -18.48 -2.26 -15.40
CA VAL A 14 -17.67 -1.15 -14.85
C VAL A 14 -18.59 -0.30 -13.99
N ASP A 15 -18.21 -0.06 -12.74
CA ASP A 15 -18.89 0.90 -11.88
C ASP A 15 -18.21 2.27 -12.04
N VAL A 16 -18.99 3.32 -12.26
CA VAL A 16 -18.49 4.67 -12.48
C VAL A 16 -18.92 5.55 -11.31
N ARG A 17 -17.93 6.17 -10.65
CA ARG A 17 -18.18 7.28 -9.71
C ARG A 17 -18.10 8.59 -10.47
N VAL A 18 -19.16 9.37 -10.40
CA VAL A 18 -19.26 10.68 -11.05
C VAL A 18 -19.24 11.74 -9.95
N SER A 19 -18.33 12.70 -10.08
CA SER A 19 -18.30 13.88 -9.21
C SER A 19 -18.34 15.14 -10.07
N THR A 20 -19.25 16.04 -9.75
CA THR A 20 -19.42 17.35 -10.40
C THR A 20 -19.15 18.47 -9.40
N ILE A 21 -18.30 19.42 -9.77
CA ILE A 21 -18.06 20.62 -8.97
C ILE A 21 -18.28 21.88 -9.83
N PRO A 22 -18.91 22.93 -9.27
CA PRO A 22 -18.95 24.24 -9.93
C PRO A 22 -17.53 24.77 -10.14
N SER A 23 -17.32 25.46 -11.27
CA SER A 23 -16.09 26.12 -11.66
C SER A 23 -16.40 27.46 -12.31
N ASN A 24 -15.42 28.37 -12.36
CA ASN A 24 -15.59 29.70 -12.99
C ASN A 24 -16.05 29.62 -14.44
N TYR A 25 -15.81 28.49 -15.13
CA TYR A 25 -16.15 28.27 -16.53
C TYR A 25 -17.25 27.21 -16.73
N GLY A 26 -18.07 26.92 -15.71
CA GLY A 26 -19.17 25.96 -15.79
C GLY A 26 -19.06 24.85 -14.74
N GLU A 27 -19.31 23.60 -15.12
CA GLU A 27 -19.14 22.45 -14.23
C GLU A 27 -17.93 21.61 -14.65
N ARG A 28 -17.11 21.23 -13.67
CA ARG A 28 -16.06 20.22 -13.87
C ARG A 28 -16.62 18.86 -13.49
N VAL A 29 -16.56 17.91 -14.41
CA VAL A 29 -16.98 16.52 -14.19
C VAL A 29 -15.75 15.62 -14.15
N VAL A 30 -15.67 14.77 -13.12
CA VAL A 30 -14.67 13.71 -13.03
C VAL A 30 -15.41 12.37 -12.96
N MET A 31 -15.06 11.46 -13.87
CA MET A 31 -15.55 10.09 -13.86
C MET A 31 -14.41 9.14 -13.50
N ARG A 32 -14.54 8.44 -12.37
CA ARG A 32 -13.61 7.39 -11.97
C ARG A 32 -14.22 6.04 -12.31
N LEU A 33 -13.54 5.30 -13.18
CA LEU A 33 -13.92 3.95 -13.58
C LEU A 33 -13.38 2.94 -12.55
N LEU A 34 -14.25 2.05 -12.09
CA LEU A 34 -13.93 0.97 -11.16
C LEU A 34 -14.21 -0.36 -11.87
N ASP A 35 -13.15 -1.12 -12.12
CA ASP A 35 -13.23 -2.42 -12.76
C ASP A 35 -13.50 -3.51 -11.70
N LYS A 36 -14.65 -4.17 -11.77
CA LYS A 36 -15.00 -5.27 -10.84
C LYS A 36 -14.07 -6.48 -10.96
N GLN A 37 -13.37 -6.66 -12.08
CA GLN A 37 -12.42 -7.76 -12.24
C GLN A 37 -11.11 -7.53 -11.50
N ALA A 38 -10.76 -6.27 -11.19
CA ALA A 38 -9.60 -5.94 -10.36
C ALA A 38 -9.73 -6.50 -8.93
N ALA A 39 -10.94 -6.92 -8.55
CA ALA A 39 -11.23 -7.53 -7.27
C ALA A 39 -10.64 -8.91 -7.06
N ARG A 40 -10.21 -9.59 -8.14
CA ARG A 40 -9.76 -10.99 -8.10
C ARG A 40 -8.25 -11.13 -8.29
N ILE A 41 -7.48 -10.12 -7.89
CA ILE A 41 -6.03 -10.17 -8.04
C ILE A 41 -5.47 -11.03 -6.91
N ASP A 42 -4.85 -12.15 -7.29
CA ASP A 42 -4.11 -12.98 -6.35
C ASP A 42 -2.88 -12.23 -5.81
N LEU A 43 -2.51 -12.50 -4.55
CA LEU A 43 -1.34 -11.88 -3.92
C LEU A 43 -0.05 -12.10 -4.73
N SER A 44 0.08 -13.27 -5.38
CA SER A 44 1.22 -13.61 -6.26
C SER A 44 1.28 -12.79 -7.55
N GLN A 45 0.16 -12.19 -7.98
CA GLN A 45 0.08 -11.37 -9.20
C GLN A 45 0.42 -9.91 -8.96
N LEU A 46 0.67 -9.49 -7.71
CA LEU A 46 1.02 -8.11 -7.36
C LEU A 46 2.45 -7.72 -7.77
N GLY A 47 3.26 -8.68 -8.24
CA GLY A 47 4.63 -8.42 -8.67
C GLY A 47 5.59 -8.15 -7.51
N MET A 48 5.30 -8.67 -6.32
CA MET A 48 6.22 -8.64 -5.18
C MET A 48 7.44 -9.52 -5.45
N PRO A 49 8.64 -9.14 -4.96
CA PRO A 49 9.78 -10.04 -4.90
C PRO A 49 9.43 -11.33 -4.14
N ALA A 50 9.99 -12.46 -4.56
CA ALA A 50 9.68 -13.77 -3.96
C ALA A 50 9.84 -13.77 -2.43
N LYS A 51 10.94 -13.20 -1.91
CA LYS A 51 11.17 -13.07 -0.46
C LYS A 51 10.07 -12.26 0.22
N THR A 52 9.72 -11.09 -0.33
CA THR A 52 8.65 -10.23 0.20
C THR A 52 7.30 -10.92 0.18
N LEU A 53 6.97 -11.63 -0.90
CA LEU A 53 5.73 -12.38 -1.03
C LEU A 53 5.64 -13.49 0.02
N THR A 54 6.70 -14.30 0.18
CA THR A 54 6.75 -15.37 1.19
C THR A 54 6.60 -14.78 2.59
N THR A 55 7.40 -13.77 2.94
CA THR A 55 7.34 -13.15 4.27
C THR A 55 5.98 -12.51 4.55
N LEU A 56 5.37 -11.81 3.59
CA LEU A 56 4.03 -11.26 3.76
C LEU A 56 2.98 -12.37 3.93
N THR A 57 3.11 -13.46 3.17
CA THR A 57 2.22 -14.62 3.29
C THR A 57 2.33 -15.23 4.69
N ASP A 58 3.55 -15.38 5.23
CA ASP A 58 3.77 -15.89 6.59
C ASP A 58 3.14 -14.97 7.64
N LEU A 59 3.29 -13.65 7.49
CA LEU A 59 2.65 -12.66 8.36
C LEU A 59 1.13 -12.77 8.33
N LEU A 60 0.53 -12.89 7.14
CA LEU A 60 -0.92 -13.02 6.98
C LEU A 60 -1.49 -14.31 7.64
N HIS A 61 -0.67 -15.35 7.83
CA HIS A 61 -1.08 -16.58 8.50
C HIS A 61 -0.85 -16.57 10.01
N GLN A 62 -0.35 -15.47 10.58
CA GLN A 62 -0.27 -15.34 12.03
C GLN A 62 -1.67 -15.30 12.66
N PRO A 63 -1.85 -15.87 13.87
CA PRO A 63 -3.16 -15.93 14.51
C PRO A 63 -3.68 -14.55 14.92
N ASN A 64 -2.77 -13.62 15.22
CA ASN A 64 -3.12 -12.27 15.65
C ASN A 64 -1.99 -11.27 15.38
N GLY A 65 -2.32 -9.99 15.55
CA GLY A 65 -1.39 -8.88 15.39
C GLY A 65 -1.84 -7.91 14.31
N ILE A 66 -1.10 -6.81 14.15
CA ILE A 66 -1.39 -5.79 13.15
C ILE A 66 -0.42 -5.92 11.98
N ILE A 67 -0.95 -5.91 10.76
CA ILE A 67 -0.18 -5.72 9.53
C ILE A 67 -0.65 -4.43 8.88
N LEU A 68 0.27 -3.51 8.64
CA LEU A 68 -0.02 -2.22 8.02
C LEU A 68 0.47 -2.17 6.59
N VAL A 69 -0.36 -1.68 5.67
CA VAL A 69 0.07 -1.33 4.32
C VAL A 69 0.13 0.19 4.20
N THR A 70 1.27 0.74 3.82
CA THR A 70 1.49 2.18 3.81
C THR A 70 1.88 2.73 2.44
N GLY A 71 1.65 4.02 2.26
CA GLY A 71 1.98 4.75 1.04
C GLY A 71 0.95 5.83 0.70
N PRO A 72 1.25 6.68 -0.29
CA PRO A 72 0.38 7.77 -0.71
C PRO A 72 -0.91 7.26 -1.36
N THR A 73 -1.79 8.20 -1.71
CA THR A 73 -2.98 7.89 -2.51
C THR A 73 -2.56 7.31 -3.86
N GLY A 74 -3.24 6.25 -4.29
CA GLY A 74 -2.93 5.59 -5.57
C GLY A 74 -1.70 4.68 -5.56
N SER A 75 -1.09 4.39 -4.40
CA SER A 75 0.01 3.42 -4.30
C SER A 75 -0.42 1.95 -4.35
N GLY A 76 -1.72 1.67 -4.47
CA GLY A 76 -2.25 0.30 -4.55
C GLY A 76 -2.48 -0.41 -3.20
N LYS A 77 -2.50 0.33 -2.07
CA LYS A 77 -2.72 -0.25 -0.73
C LYS A 77 -3.97 -1.13 -0.65
N THR A 78 -5.11 -0.62 -1.13
CA THR A 78 -6.39 -1.34 -1.14
C THR A 78 -6.29 -2.62 -1.96
N THR A 79 -5.64 -2.59 -3.12
CA THR A 79 -5.39 -3.78 -3.95
C THR A 79 -4.63 -4.85 -3.17
N THR A 80 -3.57 -4.46 -2.46
CA THR A 80 -2.76 -5.38 -1.66
C THR A 80 -3.52 -5.92 -0.46
N LEU A 81 -4.27 -5.08 0.25
CA LEU A 81 -5.13 -5.52 1.36
C LEU A 81 -6.17 -6.53 0.89
N TYR A 82 -6.85 -6.25 -0.21
CA TYR A 82 -7.87 -7.13 -0.75
C TYR A 82 -7.28 -8.46 -1.25
N ALA A 83 -6.12 -8.43 -1.91
CA ALA A 83 -5.41 -9.65 -2.29
C ALA A 83 -4.99 -10.48 -1.06
N GLY A 84 -4.56 -9.82 0.02
CA GLY A 84 -4.28 -10.46 1.30
C GLY A 84 -5.52 -11.08 1.93
N LEU A 85 -6.65 -10.36 1.95
CA LEU A 85 -7.92 -10.87 2.44
C LEU A 85 -8.42 -12.06 1.64
N MET A 86 -8.29 -12.02 0.31
CA MET A 86 -8.63 -13.16 -0.55
C MET A 86 -7.76 -14.38 -0.27
N ALA A 87 -6.46 -14.19 -0.02
CA ALA A 87 -5.56 -15.29 0.36
C ALA A 87 -5.97 -15.95 1.70
N LEU A 88 -6.65 -15.21 2.58
CA LEU A 88 -7.15 -15.71 3.86
C LEU A 88 -8.59 -16.22 3.81
N ASN A 89 -9.31 -15.98 2.71
CA ASN A 89 -10.73 -16.31 2.54
C ASN A 89 -10.93 -17.82 2.23
N ASP A 90 -10.64 -18.64 3.23
CA ASP A 90 -10.76 -20.11 3.19
C ASP A 90 -12.16 -20.63 3.59
N ARG A 91 -13.13 -19.71 3.78
CA ARG A 91 -14.50 -19.95 4.30
C ARG A 91 -14.55 -20.53 5.72
N LYS A 92 -13.42 -20.69 6.40
CA LYS A 92 -13.36 -21.11 7.82
C LYS A 92 -13.20 -19.91 8.74
N ARG A 93 -12.50 -18.87 8.27
CA ARG A 93 -12.30 -17.62 9.01
C ARG A 93 -13.47 -16.65 8.79
N ASN A 94 -13.93 -16.04 9.86
CA ASN A 94 -14.85 -14.91 9.81
C ASN A 94 -14.06 -13.62 9.55
N ILE A 95 -14.15 -13.11 8.32
CA ILE A 95 -13.41 -11.93 7.87
C ILE A 95 -14.38 -10.75 7.73
N LEU A 96 -14.12 -9.68 8.48
CA LEU A 96 -14.98 -8.49 8.51
C LEU A 96 -14.18 -7.21 8.26
N THR A 97 -14.76 -6.26 7.52
CA THR A 97 -14.08 -5.00 7.14
C THR A 97 -14.89 -3.75 7.49
N VAL A 98 -14.20 -2.63 7.75
CA VAL A 98 -14.78 -1.27 7.80
C VAL A 98 -14.06 -0.38 6.79
N GLU A 99 -14.78 0.21 5.84
CA GLU A 99 -14.19 0.90 4.69
C GLU A 99 -14.88 2.22 4.35
N ASP A 100 -14.15 3.18 3.77
CA ASP A 100 -14.69 4.47 3.34
C ASP A 100 -14.22 4.87 1.93
N PRO A 101 -14.99 4.55 0.87
CA PRO A 101 -16.09 3.57 0.83
C PRO A 101 -15.58 2.14 0.53
N VAL A 102 -16.50 1.18 0.51
CA VAL A 102 -16.22 -0.15 -0.08
C VAL A 102 -15.99 0.04 -1.59
N GLU A 103 -14.83 -0.41 -2.08
CA GLU A 103 -14.45 -0.25 -3.49
C GLU A 103 -15.13 -1.28 -4.38
N TYR A 104 -15.21 -2.54 -3.93
CA TYR A 104 -15.92 -3.63 -4.58
C TYR A 104 -16.23 -4.75 -3.59
N ASP A 105 -17.25 -5.54 -3.90
CA ASP A 105 -17.72 -6.66 -3.10
C ASP A 105 -16.80 -7.87 -3.23
N ILE A 106 -16.38 -8.45 -2.10
CA ILE A 106 -15.57 -9.66 -2.01
C ILE A 106 -16.43 -10.76 -1.42
N GLU A 107 -16.77 -11.74 -2.27
CA GLU A 107 -17.62 -12.85 -1.85
C GLU A 107 -17.01 -13.61 -0.66
N GLY A 108 -17.78 -13.77 0.42
CA GLY A 108 -17.36 -14.46 1.64
C GLY A 108 -16.76 -13.57 2.72
N ILE A 109 -16.64 -12.26 2.48
CA ILE A 109 -16.15 -11.28 3.44
C ILE A 109 -17.28 -10.32 3.81
N GLY A 110 -17.49 -10.08 5.11
CA GLY A 110 -18.49 -9.12 5.58
C GLY A 110 -17.96 -7.69 5.54
N GLN A 111 -18.33 -6.93 4.51
CA GLN A 111 -17.82 -5.57 4.32
C GLN A 111 -18.81 -4.51 4.83
N THR A 112 -18.36 -3.67 5.77
CA THR A 112 -19.13 -2.56 6.33
C THR A 112 -18.62 -1.22 5.80
N GLN A 113 -19.50 -0.39 5.24
CA GLN A 113 -19.12 0.96 4.80
C GLN A 113 -19.34 2.00 5.90
N VAL A 114 -18.38 2.92 6.04
CA VAL A 114 -18.53 4.16 6.82
C VAL A 114 -19.69 4.97 6.25
N HIS A 115 -20.54 5.48 7.15
CA HIS A 115 -21.67 6.32 6.82
C HIS A 115 -21.81 7.47 7.83
N ALA A 116 -21.21 8.62 7.50
CA ALA A 116 -21.21 9.80 8.35
C ALA A 116 -22.62 10.27 8.76
N LYS A 117 -23.61 10.20 7.85
CA LYS A 117 -24.99 10.64 8.10
C LYS A 117 -25.69 9.90 9.25
N VAL A 118 -25.32 8.65 9.51
CA VAL A 118 -25.88 7.83 10.60
C VAL A 118 -24.86 7.60 11.73
N GLY A 119 -23.75 8.34 11.70
CA GLY A 119 -22.66 8.25 12.66
C GLY A 119 -21.92 6.92 12.64
N MET A 120 -21.91 6.18 11.53
CA MET A 120 -21.12 4.97 11.37
C MET A 120 -19.69 5.36 10.97
N THR A 121 -18.81 5.59 11.95
CA THR A 121 -17.39 5.94 11.78
C THR A 121 -16.49 4.69 11.79
N PHE A 122 -15.21 4.82 11.46
CA PHE A 122 -14.23 3.72 11.58
C PHE A 122 -14.20 3.12 12.99
N ALA A 123 -14.00 3.94 14.02
CA ALA A 123 -13.99 3.49 15.41
C ALA A 123 -15.30 2.78 15.82
N ARG A 124 -16.48 3.32 15.44
CA ARG A 124 -17.77 2.70 15.76
C ARG A 124 -17.96 1.37 15.02
N GLY A 125 -17.64 1.33 13.73
CA GLY A 125 -17.71 0.13 12.90
C GLY A 125 -16.79 -0.97 13.44
N LEU A 126 -15.55 -0.60 13.78
CA LEU A 126 -14.56 -1.54 14.31
C LEU A 126 -15.03 -2.13 15.65
N ARG A 127 -15.53 -1.31 16.58
CA ARG A 127 -16.13 -1.83 17.82
C ARG A 127 -17.31 -2.76 17.58
N ALA A 128 -18.11 -2.50 16.56
CA ALA A 128 -19.25 -3.35 16.21
C ALA A 128 -18.77 -4.70 15.68
N ILE A 129 -17.78 -4.70 14.79
CA ILE A 129 -17.16 -5.91 14.23
C ILE A 129 -16.57 -6.80 15.33
N LEU A 130 -15.92 -6.23 16.35
CA LEU A 130 -15.36 -7.04 17.46
C LEU A 130 -16.42 -7.78 18.31
N ARG A 131 -17.71 -7.48 18.13
CA ARG A 131 -18.83 -8.25 18.74
C ARG A 131 -19.45 -9.25 17.76
N GLN A 132 -18.81 -9.51 16.63
CA GLN A 132 -19.29 -10.42 15.59
C GLN A 132 -18.42 -11.67 15.47
N ASP A 133 -17.61 -11.97 16.49
CA ASP A 133 -16.70 -13.12 16.53
C ASP A 133 -15.76 -13.19 15.30
N PRO A 134 -15.04 -12.10 14.94
CA PRO A 134 -14.15 -12.11 13.78
C PRO A 134 -12.86 -12.87 14.08
N ASP A 135 -12.28 -13.50 13.05
CA ASP A 135 -10.89 -13.99 13.08
C ASP A 135 -9.94 -12.94 12.50
N VAL A 136 -10.38 -12.29 11.41
CA VAL A 136 -9.62 -11.27 10.68
C VAL A 136 -10.45 -10.01 10.55
N VAL A 137 -9.85 -8.88 10.88
CA VAL A 137 -10.48 -7.57 10.76
C VAL A 137 -9.67 -6.70 9.82
N MET A 138 -10.32 -6.05 8.87
CA MET A 138 -9.68 -5.01 8.05
C MET A 138 -10.29 -3.65 8.32
N VAL A 139 -9.44 -2.67 8.62
CA VAL A 139 -9.84 -1.26 8.78
C VAL A 139 -9.26 -0.50 7.61
N GLY A 140 -10.10 0.18 6.83
CA GLY A 140 -9.66 0.86 5.60
C GLY A 140 -8.47 1.78 5.81
N GLU A 141 -8.42 2.47 6.95
CA GLU A 141 -7.30 3.28 7.40
C GLU A 141 -7.37 3.60 8.89
N ILE A 142 -6.23 3.88 9.51
CA ILE A 142 -6.14 4.45 10.86
C ILE A 142 -5.78 5.92 10.75
N ARG A 143 -6.72 6.81 11.08
CA ARG A 143 -6.52 8.28 11.03
C ARG A 143 -6.36 8.92 12.40
N ASP A 144 -7.03 8.36 13.39
CA ASP A 144 -7.21 8.93 14.72
C ASP A 144 -6.82 7.94 15.81
N GLN A 145 -6.60 8.49 17.01
CA GLN A 145 -6.19 7.75 18.19
C GLN A 145 -7.21 6.67 18.57
N GLU A 146 -8.50 7.01 18.51
CA GLU A 146 -9.58 6.12 18.90
C GLU A 146 -9.57 4.83 18.06
N THR A 147 -9.48 4.96 16.73
CA THR A 147 -9.40 3.82 15.81
C THR A 147 -8.12 3.01 16.03
N ALA A 148 -6.99 3.69 16.25
CA ALA A 148 -5.71 3.05 16.51
C ALA A 148 -5.72 2.20 17.79
N GLU A 149 -6.26 2.75 18.89
CA GLU A 149 -6.39 2.06 20.17
C GLU A 149 -7.25 0.80 20.03
N ILE A 150 -8.40 0.89 19.36
CA ILE A 150 -9.28 -0.26 19.17
C ILE A 150 -8.58 -1.34 18.31
N ALA A 151 -7.85 -0.95 17.26
CA ALA A 151 -7.09 -1.88 16.42
C ALA A 151 -5.99 -2.61 17.21
N VAL A 152 -5.28 -1.88 18.07
CA VAL A 152 -4.31 -2.46 19.01
C VAL A 152 -4.97 -3.43 19.97
N GLN A 153 -6.08 -3.04 20.61
CA GLN A 153 -6.77 -3.95 21.54
C GLN A 153 -7.31 -5.20 20.83
N ALA A 154 -7.86 -5.07 19.62
CA ALA A 154 -8.28 -6.21 18.80
C ALA A 154 -7.11 -7.17 18.56
N SER A 155 -5.96 -6.64 18.18
CA SER A 155 -4.79 -7.47 17.90
C SER A 155 -4.26 -8.21 19.13
N LEU A 156 -4.25 -7.57 20.31
CA LEU A 156 -3.82 -8.17 21.56
C LEU A 156 -4.83 -9.18 22.12
N THR A 157 -6.08 -9.12 21.67
CA THR A 157 -7.16 -10.04 22.06
C THR A 157 -7.35 -11.19 21.08
N GLY A 158 -6.37 -11.44 20.20
CA GLY A 158 -6.34 -12.65 19.38
C GLY A 158 -6.84 -12.47 17.95
N HIS A 159 -7.01 -11.24 17.47
CA HIS A 159 -7.47 -10.96 16.11
C HIS A 159 -6.30 -10.60 15.18
N LEU A 160 -6.35 -11.04 13.92
CA LEU A 160 -5.47 -10.50 12.89
C LEU A 160 -6.09 -9.20 12.34
N VAL A 161 -5.37 -8.09 12.44
CA VAL A 161 -5.84 -6.78 12.00
C VAL A 161 -5.01 -6.32 10.79
N LEU A 162 -5.69 -6.05 9.68
CA LEU A 162 -5.11 -5.41 8.51
C LEU A 162 -5.56 -3.96 8.42
N SER A 163 -4.65 -3.02 8.15
CA SER A 163 -5.04 -1.62 7.97
C SER A 163 -4.09 -0.85 7.07
N THR A 164 -4.43 0.40 6.78
CA THR A 164 -3.56 1.33 6.08
C THR A 164 -3.15 2.54 6.91
N LEU A 165 -1.96 3.04 6.63
CA LEU A 165 -1.51 4.38 7.04
C LEU A 165 -0.97 5.14 5.83
N HIS A 166 -0.99 6.46 5.94
CA HIS A 166 -0.38 7.36 4.98
C HIS A 166 1.03 7.77 5.44
N THR A 167 1.99 6.88 5.28
CA THR A 167 3.42 7.15 5.53
C THR A 167 4.26 6.86 4.31
N ASN A 168 5.46 7.46 4.29
CA ASN A 168 6.34 7.38 3.14
C ASN A 168 7.27 6.17 3.17
N THR A 169 7.61 5.68 4.35
CA THR A 169 8.45 4.50 4.60
C THR A 169 7.74 3.53 5.55
N ALA A 170 8.24 2.29 5.61
CA ALA A 170 7.72 1.29 6.53
C ALA A 170 8.05 1.66 7.99
N ILE A 171 9.27 2.14 8.25
CA ILE A 171 9.70 2.58 9.60
C ILE A 171 8.89 3.80 10.06
N GLY A 172 8.61 4.76 9.16
CA GLY A 172 7.81 5.95 9.50
C GLY A 172 6.37 5.63 9.92
N ALA A 173 5.86 4.42 9.63
CA ALA A 173 4.57 3.97 10.16
C ALA A 173 4.59 3.80 11.68
N ILE A 174 5.72 3.39 12.26
CA ILE A 174 5.91 3.27 13.71
C ILE A 174 5.82 4.66 14.35
N THR A 175 6.58 5.62 13.82
CA THR A 175 6.54 7.02 14.27
C THR A 175 5.13 7.59 14.16
N ARG A 176 4.43 7.32 13.04
CA ARG A 176 3.07 7.78 12.84
C ARG A 176 2.08 7.20 13.86
N LEU A 177 2.22 5.94 14.27
CA LEU A 177 1.40 5.37 15.34
C LEU A 177 1.65 6.07 16.69
N VAL A 178 2.91 6.40 17.00
CA VAL A 178 3.26 7.17 18.20
C VAL A 178 2.65 8.57 18.14
N ASP A 179 2.75 9.26 16.99
CA ASP A 179 2.17 10.60 16.79
C ASP A 179 0.64 10.62 16.90
N ILE A 180 -0.01 9.51 16.52
CA ILE A 180 -1.45 9.30 16.69
C ILE A 180 -1.82 9.08 18.16
N GLY A 181 -0.86 8.74 19.03
CA GLY A 181 -1.07 8.56 20.47
C GLY A 181 -1.01 7.10 20.93
N VAL A 182 -0.53 6.17 20.10
CA VAL A 182 -0.34 4.77 20.51
C VAL A 182 0.96 4.63 21.29
N GLU A 183 0.90 4.06 22.48
CA GLU A 183 2.09 3.85 23.31
C GLU A 183 3.08 2.85 22.67
N PRO A 184 4.40 3.12 22.68
CA PRO A 184 5.38 2.28 21.98
C PRO A 184 5.40 0.82 22.42
N TYR A 185 5.14 0.53 23.71
CA TYR A 185 5.08 -0.85 24.19
C TYR A 185 3.88 -1.63 23.59
N LEU A 186 2.78 -0.93 23.28
CA LEU A 186 1.63 -1.52 22.59
C LEU A 186 1.99 -1.79 21.13
N ILE A 187 2.68 -0.85 20.46
CA ILE A 187 3.16 -1.06 19.08
C ILE A 187 4.09 -2.27 19.03
N ALA A 188 5.08 -2.35 19.93
CA ALA A 188 6.05 -3.44 20.00
C ALA A 188 5.41 -4.82 20.22
N SER A 189 4.28 -4.89 20.93
CA SER A 189 3.56 -6.15 21.21
C SER A 189 2.51 -6.52 20.15
N SER A 190 1.93 -5.53 19.47
CA SER A 190 0.83 -5.74 18.52
C SER A 190 1.25 -5.78 17.05
N LEU A 191 2.18 -4.93 16.62
CA LEU A 191 2.56 -4.78 15.22
C LEU A 191 3.44 -5.96 14.78
N LYS A 192 3.09 -6.60 13.67
CA LYS A 192 3.83 -7.75 13.11
C LYS A 192 4.64 -7.37 11.87
N GLY A 193 4.11 -6.47 11.06
CA GLY A 193 4.83 -5.97 9.91
C GLY A 193 4.19 -4.74 9.28
N VAL A 194 5.02 -4.02 8.52
CA VAL A 194 4.63 -2.84 7.76
C VAL A 194 5.12 -3.00 6.33
N LEU A 195 4.18 -3.04 5.38
CA LEU A 195 4.45 -3.05 3.95
C LEU A 195 4.29 -1.64 3.39
N ALA A 196 5.39 -0.93 3.19
CA ALA A 196 5.38 0.30 2.40
C ALA A 196 5.34 -0.02 0.91
N GLN A 197 4.46 0.67 0.20
CA GLN A 197 4.16 0.39 -1.20
C GLN A 197 4.14 1.66 -2.04
N ARG A 198 4.62 1.52 -3.28
CA ARG A 198 4.50 2.49 -4.38
C ARG A 198 4.10 1.80 -5.67
N LEU A 199 3.58 2.56 -6.63
CA LEU A 199 3.36 2.10 -8.00
C LEU A 199 4.19 2.93 -8.96
N VAL A 200 5.05 2.25 -9.72
CA VAL A 200 5.79 2.85 -10.83
C VAL A 200 5.15 2.44 -12.15
N ARG A 201 5.14 3.33 -13.12
CA ARG A 201 4.76 3.00 -14.51
C ARG A 201 5.81 2.08 -15.12
N ARG A 202 5.37 1.07 -15.87
CA ARG A 202 6.28 0.15 -16.59
C ARG A 202 6.69 0.75 -17.92
N LEU A 203 7.97 0.71 -18.26
CA LEU A 203 8.46 1.13 -19.57
C LEU A 203 7.79 0.30 -20.68
N CYS A 204 7.45 0.97 -21.77
CA CYS A 204 6.93 0.28 -22.95
C CYS A 204 8.04 -0.58 -23.57
N HIS A 205 7.81 -1.90 -23.67
CA HIS A 205 8.79 -2.83 -24.23
C HIS A 205 9.06 -2.59 -25.73
N GLU A 206 8.15 -1.94 -26.46
CA GLU A 206 8.28 -1.68 -27.90
C GLU A 206 9.15 -0.44 -28.21
N CYS A 207 9.22 0.53 -27.30
CA CYS A 207 9.91 1.80 -27.55
C CYS A 207 10.85 2.24 -26.42
N ARG A 208 11.17 1.38 -25.45
CA ARG A 208 12.17 1.74 -24.44
C ARG A 208 13.54 1.86 -25.10
N GLU A 209 14.26 2.92 -24.79
CA GLU A 209 15.58 3.19 -25.36
C GLU A 209 16.67 2.86 -24.34
N PRO A 210 17.72 2.12 -24.75
CA PRO A 210 18.84 1.84 -23.86
C PRO A 210 19.66 3.11 -23.62
N ILE A 211 20.01 3.35 -22.36
CA ILE A 211 20.90 4.44 -21.94
C ILE A 211 22.03 3.85 -21.09
N GLN A 212 23.10 4.63 -20.92
CA GLN A 212 24.11 4.36 -19.90
C GLN A 212 23.93 5.37 -18.77
N LEU A 213 23.90 4.89 -17.53
CA LEU A 213 23.75 5.74 -16.37
C LEU A 213 24.97 6.65 -16.21
N ASP A 214 24.77 7.95 -16.07
CA ASP A 214 25.84 8.88 -15.73
C ASP A 214 26.17 8.85 -14.22
N ALA A 215 27.23 9.54 -13.82
CA ALA A 215 27.66 9.60 -12.42
C ALA A 215 26.59 10.22 -11.48
N THR A 216 25.77 11.13 -11.97
CA THR A 216 24.67 11.74 -11.20
C THR A 216 23.52 10.77 -11.03
N GLU A 217 23.11 10.10 -12.11
CA GLU A 217 22.05 9.09 -12.11
C GLU A 217 22.41 7.90 -11.21
N ALA A 218 23.66 7.43 -11.26
CA ALA A 218 24.18 6.39 -10.37
C ALA A 218 24.10 6.81 -8.89
N ARG A 219 24.48 8.06 -8.56
CA ARG A 219 24.31 8.62 -7.22
C ARG A 219 22.86 8.76 -6.80
N LEU A 220 21.96 9.16 -7.70
CA LEU A 220 20.53 9.29 -7.42
C LEU A 220 19.87 7.94 -7.12
N LEU A 221 20.35 6.88 -7.78
CA LEU A 221 19.99 5.50 -7.46
C LEU A 221 20.58 5.04 -6.13
N GLY A 222 21.53 5.78 -5.54
CA GLY A 222 22.19 5.50 -4.27
C GLY A 222 23.37 4.54 -4.37
N ASP A 223 23.99 4.43 -5.55
CA ASP A 223 25.14 3.55 -5.78
C ASP A 223 25.99 4.04 -6.96
N SER A 224 27.09 4.71 -6.65
CA SER A 224 28.02 5.25 -7.63
C SER A 224 28.69 4.17 -8.51
N SER A 225 28.68 2.90 -8.10
CA SER A 225 29.22 1.80 -8.92
C SER A 225 28.35 1.47 -10.13
N LEU A 226 27.17 2.08 -10.22
CA LEU A 226 26.25 1.94 -11.36
C LEU A 226 26.59 2.85 -12.54
N GLU A 227 27.58 3.74 -12.42
CA GLU A 227 28.03 4.57 -13.54
C GLU A 227 28.43 3.68 -14.73
N GLY A 228 27.92 4.01 -15.92
CA GLY A 228 28.14 3.23 -17.14
C GLY A 228 27.42 1.88 -17.16
N LYS A 229 26.48 1.62 -16.25
CA LYS A 229 25.56 0.48 -16.36
C LYS A 229 24.41 0.83 -17.30
N GLN A 230 23.97 -0.18 -18.04
CA GLN A 230 22.83 -0.05 -18.93
C GLN A 230 21.53 0.11 -18.13
N ALA A 231 20.74 1.11 -18.48
CA ALA A 231 19.37 1.31 -18.04
C ALA A 231 18.49 1.65 -19.26
N TYR A 232 17.24 2.06 -19.02
CA TYR A 232 16.31 2.37 -20.10
C TYR A 232 15.48 3.63 -19.80
N ASN A 233 15.21 4.40 -20.86
CA ASN A 233 14.33 5.57 -20.82
C ASN A 233 13.06 5.38 -21.66
N ALA A 234 12.06 6.20 -21.37
CA ALA A 234 10.80 6.25 -22.07
C ALA A 234 10.93 7.10 -23.34
N ALA A 235 10.68 6.53 -24.53
CA ALA A 235 10.68 7.27 -25.79
C ALA A 235 9.26 7.62 -26.30
N GLY A 236 8.33 6.68 -26.20
CA GLY A 236 6.95 6.85 -26.68
C GLY A 236 6.73 6.29 -28.09
N CYS A 237 5.60 5.59 -28.26
CA CYS A 237 5.13 5.03 -29.54
C CYS A 237 3.60 4.83 -29.51
N ASP A 238 3.00 4.49 -30.64
CA ASP A 238 1.55 4.28 -30.76
C ASP A 238 1.01 3.22 -29.78
N ALA A 239 1.77 2.14 -29.55
CA ALA A 239 1.37 1.06 -28.64
C ALA A 239 1.26 1.49 -27.17
N CYS A 240 1.93 2.58 -26.78
CA CYS A 240 1.82 3.20 -25.45
C CYS A 240 1.17 4.58 -25.49
N GLN A 241 0.51 4.94 -26.60
CA GLN A 241 -0.14 6.23 -26.81
C GLN A 241 0.84 7.40 -26.56
N HIS A 242 2.07 7.25 -27.03
CA HIS A 242 3.18 8.21 -26.88
C HIS A 242 3.57 8.56 -25.45
N THR A 243 3.14 7.79 -24.44
CA THR A 243 3.54 8.03 -23.05
C THR A 243 4.92 7.48 -22.71
N GLY A 244 5.38 6.47 -23.46
CA GLY A 244 6.59 5.69 -23.18
C GLY A 244 6.39 4.63 -22.08
N TYR A 245 5.19 4.52 -21.51
CA TYR A 245 4.88 3.56 -20.45
C TYR A 245 3.61 2.75 -20.75
N ARG A 246 3.56 1.51 -20.30
CA ARG A 246 2.37 0.66 -20.44
C ARG A 246 2.18 -0.23 -19.22
N GLY A 247 1.15 0.06 -18.43
CA GLY A 247 0.88 -0.64 -17.18
C GLY A 247 1.70 -0.09 -16.00
N ARG A 248 1.55 -0.74 -14.84
CA ARG A 248 2.18 -0.35 -13.58
C ARG A 248 2.71 -1.59 -12.87
N GLN A 249 3.65 -1.38 -11.96
CA GLN A 249 4.21 -2.41 -11.11
C GLN A 249 4.40 -1.86 -9.70
N GLY A 250 4.25 -2.72 -8.70
CA GLY A 250 4.51 -2.36 -7.31
C GLY A 250 6.00 -2.34 -6.98
N VAL A 251 6.37 -1.38 -6.13
CA VAL A 251 7.66 -1.33 -5.44
C VAL A 251 7.35 -1.48 -3.96
N TYR A 252 8.04 -2.40 -3.30
CA TYR A 252 7.66 -2.88 -1.96
C TYR A 252 8.86 -2.81 -1.01
N GLU A 253 8.57 -2.36 0.21
CA GLU A 253 9.47 -2.38 1.35
C GLU A 253 8.70 -3.01 2.51
N LEU A 254 9.16 -4.16 3.00
CA LEU A 254 8.48 -4.91 4.06
C LEU A 254 9.35 -4.95 5.31
N LEU A 255 8.94 -4.18 6.33
CA LEU A 255 9.50 -4.24 7.67
C LEU A 255 8.79 -5.32 8.47
N VAL A 256 9.54 -6.30 8.98
CA VAL A 256 9.04 -7.27 9.96
C VAL A 256 9.39 -6.78 11.36
N ILE A 257 8.42 -6.83 12.28
CA ILE A 257 8.66 -6.51 13.68
C ILE A 257 9.06 -7.80 14.40
N ASP A 258 10.36 -8.10 14.37
CA ASP A 258 10.94 -9.17 15.18
C ASP A 258 11.18 -8.70 16.62
N ARG A 259 11.82 -9.55 17.43
CA ARG A 259 12.10 -9.24 18.85
C ARG A 259 12.98 -8.01 19.00
N GLU A 260 14.01 -7.87 18.16
CA GLU A 260 15.00 -6.80 18.26
C GLU A 260 14.41 -5.47 17.81
N VAL A 261 13.67 -5.46 16.69
CA VAL A 261 12.89 -4.29 16.27
C VAL A 261 11.85 -3.93 17.33
N GLY A 262 11.16 -4.92 17.92
CA GLY A 262 10.21 -4.69 19.01
C GLY A 262 10.83 -4.03 20.24
N GLU A 263 12.01 -4.48 20.68
CA GLU A 263 12.78 -3.86 21.77
C GLU A 263 13.18 -2.42 21.43
N MET A 264 13.63 -2.17 20.20
CA MET A 264 13.95 -0.81 19.72
C MET A 264 12.73 0.11 19.74
N VAL A 265 11.57 -0.37 19.28
CA VAL A 265 10.31 0.38 19.34
C VAL A 265 9.92 0.66 20.80
N HIS A 266 9.99 -0.33 21.67
CA HIS A 266 9.69 -0.16 23.10
C HIS A 266 10.57 0.92 23.75
N ASN A 267 11.86 0.92 23.43
CA ASN A 267 12.85 1.87 23.93
C ASN A 267 12.82 3.23 23.21
N ARG A 268 11.88 3.46 22.28
CA ARG A 268 11.75 4.71 21.49
C ARG A 268 13.03 5.02 20.70
N ALA A 269 13.68 4.00 20.16
CA ALA A 269 14.82 4.17 19.27
C ALA A 269 14.44 5.03 18.04
N GLY A 270 15.37 5.85 17.58
CA GLY A 270 15.15 6.69 16.40
C GLY A 270 15.08 5.87 15.11
N GLU A 271 14.40 6.39 14.09
CA GLU A 271 14.22 5.69 12.80
C GLU A 271 15.54 5.25 12.17
N GLN A 272 16.59 6.07 12.28
CA GLN A 272 17.92 5.73 11.75
C GLN A 272 18.57 4.53 12.44
N GLU A 273 18.23 4.27 13.70
CA GLU A 273 18.74 3.12 14.44
C GLU A 273 18.07 1.84 13.94
N ILE A 274 16.74 1.85 13.83
CA ILE A 274 15.96 0.74 13.26
C ILE A 274 16.42 0.48 11.82
N GLN A 275 16.59 1.53 11.02
CA GLN A 275 17.07 1.42 9.63
C GLN A 275 18.44 0.75 9.53
N ARG A 276 19.38 1.07 10.45
CA ARG A 276 20.70 0.44 10.50
C ARG A 276 20.61 -1.04 10.85
N HIS A 277 19.73 -1.39 11.78
CA HIS A 277 19.50 -2.78 12.19
C HIS A 277 18.95 -3.63 11.02
N VAL A 278 17.97 -3.09 10.27
CA VAL A 278 17.29 -3.85 9.19
C VAL A 278 17.96 -3.75 7.81
N ALA A 279 19.04 -2.99 7.67
CA ALA A 279 19.69 -2.70 6.37
C ALA A 279 20.13 -3.96 5.59
N GLY A 280 20.41 -5.07 6.28
CA GLY A 280 20.79 -6.35 5.66
C GLY A 280 19.65 -7.35 5.46
N THR A 281 18.48 -7.10 6.06
CA THR A 281 17.35 -8.05 6.07
C THR A 281 16.16 -7.57 5.24
N MET A 282 16.02 -6.25 5.11
CA MET A 282 14.94 -5.55 4.41
C MET A 282 15.46 -4.83 3.17
N ASN A 283 14.77 -4.99 2.04
CA ASN A 283 14.96 -4.11 0.87
C ASN A 283 14.17 -2.82 1.07
N THR A 284 14.80 -1.68 0.80
CA THR A 284 14.11 -0.38 0.81
C THR A 284 13.36 -0.15 -0.50
N LEU A 285 12.40 0.79 -0.50
CA LEU A 285 11.75 1.21 -1.75
C LEU A 285 12.76 1.65 -2.81
N MET A 286 13.85 2.30 -2.39
CA MET A 286 14.90 2.75 -3.31
C MET A 286 15.72 1.57 -3.86
N SER A 287 16.10 0.59 -3.03
CA SER A 287 16.89 -0.55 -3.52
C SER A 287 16.07 -1.46 -4.44
N GLU A 288 14.80 -1.67 -4.13
CA GLU A 288 13.89 -2.43 -4.98
C GLU A 288 13.59 -1.69 -6.29
N GLY A 289 13.36 -0.38 -6.21
CA GLY A 289 13.20 0.47 -7.39
C GLY A 289 14.43 0.48 -8.30
N ARG A 290 15.63 0.58 -7.72
CA ARG A 290 16.90 0.51 -8.46
C ARG A 290 17.01 -0.79 -9.25
N ARG A 291 16.65 -1.93 -8.64
CA ARG A 291 16.61 -3.23 -9.33
C ARG A 291 15.73 -3.16 -10.58
N LEU A 292 14.52 -2.59 -10.47
CA LEU A 292 13.60 -2.44 -11.59
C LEU A 292 14.11 -1.50 -12.70
N VAL A 293 14.87 -0.46 -12.34
CA VAL A 293 15.51 0.44 -13.32
C VAL A 293 16.58 -0.30 -14.12
N LEU A 294 17.45 -1.04 -13.44
CA LEU A 294 18.52 -1.81 -14.09
C LEU A 294 17.99 -2.95 -14.97
N GLU A 295 16.84 -3.53 -14.61
CA GLU A 295 16.14 -4.53 -15.42
C GLU A 295 15.33 -3.91 -16.59
N GLY A 296 15.29 -2.59 -16.69
CA GLY A 296 14.53 -1.87 -17.71
C GLY A 296 13.02 -2.04 -17.59
N GLN A 297 12.53 -2.31 -16.37
CA GLN A 297 11.09 -2.40 -16.09
C GLN A 297 10.48 -1.02 -15.87
N THR A 298 11.24 -0.08 -15.31
CA THR A 298 10.88 1.33 -15.14
C THR A 298 12.08 2.24 -15.46
N SER A 299 11.87 3.54 -15.57
CA SER A 299 12.91 4.56 -15.73
C SER A 299 13.34 5.15 -14.39
N LEU A 300 14.53 5.76 -14.33
CA LEU A 300 14.98 6.51 -13.16
C LEU A 300 14.00 7.64 -12.78
N ASP A 301 13.55 8.43 -13.75
CA ASP A 301 12.64 9.55 -13.51
C ASP A 301 11.35 9.11 -12.80
N GLU A 302 10.76 8.02 -13.29
CA GLU A 302 9.55 7.45 -12.71
C GLU A 302 9.78 6.91 -11.29
N LEU A 303 10.94 6.30 -11.03
CA LEU A 303 11.30 5.85 -9.69
C LEU A 303 11.43 7.04 -8.74
N LEU A 304 12.18 8.07 -9.13
CA LEU A 304 12.40 9.26 -8.31
C LEU A 304 11.09 9.98 -8.04
N ARG A 305 10.24 10.14 -9.05
CA ARG A 305 8.88 10.69 -8.90
C ARG A 305 8.11 9.93 -7.82
N SER A 306 8.07 8.60 -7.91
CA SER A 306 7.25 7.80 -7.01
C SER A 306 7.83 7.68 -5.58
N VAL A 307 9.15 7.71 -5.41
CA VAL A 307 9.80 7.54 -4.10
C VAL A 307 10.01 8.88 -3.41
N ARG A 308 10.34 9.96 -4.15
CA ARG A 308 10.61 11.30 -3.59
C ARG A 308 9.38 12.16 -3.36
N GLU A 309 8.26 11.95 -4.05
CA GLU A 309 6.98 12.61 -3.73
C GLU A 309 6.50 12.33 -2.28
N GLY A 310 7.20 11.48 -1.51
CA GLY A 310 7.02 11.30 -0.07
C GLY A 310 8.15 11.82 0.84
N THR A 311 9.27 12.34 0.33
CA THR A 311 10.37 12.86 1.17
C THR A 311 10.46 14.39 1.16
N ASP A 312 9.74 15.06 0.26
CA ASP A 312 9.71 16.52 0.18
C ASP A 312 8.74 17.14 1.20
N ALA A 313 9.15 17.09 2.47
CA ALA A 313 8.73 18.03 3.51
C ALA A 313 9.91 18.51 4.39
N SER A 314 11.16 18.20 4.02
CA SER A 314 12.33 18.69 4.74
C SER A 314 13.58 18.72 3.85
N LEU A 315 13.59 19.68 2.93
CA LEU A 315 14.79 20.44 2.51
C LEU A 315 14.39 21.90 2.41
#